data_AF-A0A812ZE51-F1
#
_entry.id   AF-A0A812ZE51-F1
#
_cell.length_a   1.000
_cell.length_b   1.000
_cell.length_c   1.000
_cell.angle_alpha   90.00
_cell.angle_beta   90.00
_cell.angle_gamma   90.00
#
_symmetry.space_group_name_H-M   'P 1'
#
loop_
_entity.id
_entity.type
_entity.pdbx_description
1 polymer ?
#
loop_
_entity_poly.entity_id
_entity_poly.type
_entity_poly.pdbx_seq_one_letter_code
_entity_poly.pdbx_strand_id
1 'polypeptide(L)'
;MDARPWAVLFLNAVSLVSAELCLPHGILASSRRYLQEPVDGPDGVNATALRMVVYDWPSAEVATELTAILLSEVLGYHVEINAVKTTGSVESALQLAGCVSFDCLERQRRSHVAMDTWLAGLPGELANFERTHPNLAARSLGSMGYIGSDTLYVKGPGRDEAYYTSGLALDYYKSYNTSLHDPARFFSKVSELDTAAFAPCNSSEHEFTNDVQMRFYREWTGDEEGVRETAAGFMANCADGYFWPSPACRHNISDCIPLLAAGFGWNVYVFMQWSTFFAMPTAIGIPKGEEQRRSLVENFRTLFHWWSPDAAFLHLDASQVVFPRHKRREWEMGLYRTGYPENNIVKLAAGQLAAMAPRVYQFLENLRLDLEDMQSLLLEVERGATLRVAACSWVRNNTEIWTTWIPVDTQCLPGEGLQDSNGQHLANRSAAVGCSSCRPGNFSRSILDNEGETYVCKPCPAGTYENAFGKTVCVSCDVGTFTNAAGSAHCVRCDLGRFANVSGMTQCHACGTEHWTTSQHIVNDDVDRWLEVDGATSASFCSCVEG
;
A
#
# COMPACT_ATOMS: atom_id res chain seq x y z
N MET A 1 17.05 32.67 -58.29
CA MET A 1 17.61 31.84 -59.36
C MET A 1 18.60 30.89 -58.71
N ASP A 2 18.45 29.58 -58.62
CA ASP A 2 17.42 28.60 -59.01
C ASP A 2 17.74 27.36 -58.14
N ALA A 3 16.77 26.82 -57.39
CA ALA A 3 15.92 25.68 -57.74
C ALA A 3 16.41 24.33 -57.13
N ARG A 4 15.57 23.80 -56.24
CA ARG A 4 15.50 22.43 -55.66
C ARG A 4 15.31 21.38 -56.78
N PRO A 5 15.44 20.03 -56.59
CA PRO A 5 14.98 19.19 -55.46
C PRO A 5 16.04 18.13 -55.04
N TRP A 6 15.88 17.24 -54.04
CA TRP A 6 15.01 16.06 -53.94
C TRP A 6 14.58 15.85 -52.48
N ALA A 7 13.28 15.80 -52.26
CA ALA A 7 12.68 15.37 -51.01
C ALA A 7 12.59 13.84 -51.01
N VAL A 8 13.30 13.19 -50.09
CA VAL A 8 13.06 11.78 -49.76
C VAL A 8 12.05 11.75 -48.62
N LEU A 9 10.84 11.32 -48.96
CA LEU A 9 9.79 10.89 -48.05
C LEU A 9 10.33 9.74 -47.19
N PHE A 10 10.73 10.03 -45.96
CA PHE A 10 10.78 8.99 -44.93
C PHE A 10 9.33 8.70 -44.51
N LEU A 11 8.75 7.72 -45.19
CA LEU A 11 7.58 7.00 -44.69
C LEU A 11 7.94 6.47 -43.30
N ASN A 12 7.12 6.85 -42.32
CA ASN A 12 7.05 6.25 -41.00
C ASN A 12 6.89 4.73 -41.14
N ALA A 13 8.00 4.00 -41.14
CA ALA A 13 8.01 2.66 -40.60
C ALA A 13 8.00 2.85 -39.08
N VAL A 14 6.79 2.93 -38.51
CA VAL A 14 6.59 2.53 -37.12
C VAL A 14 7.13 1.11 -37.05
N SER A 15 8.34 0.97 -36.55
CA SER A 15 8.87 -0.32 -36.15
C SER A 15 7.94 -0.82 -35.06
N LEU A 16 6.97 -1.65 -35.46
CA LEU A 16 6.26 -2.58 -34.58
C LEU A 16 7.31 -3.55 -34.02
N VAL A 17 8.10 -3.07 -33.07
CA VAL A 17 8.75 -3.93 -32.10
C VAL A 17 7.60 -4.46 -31.27
N SER A 18 7.09 -5.63 -31.66
CA SER A 18 6.46 -6.54 -30.71
C SER A 18 7.43 -6.62 -29.54
N ALA A 19 7.16 -5.90 -28.44
CA ALA A 19 7.94 -6.07 -27.23
C ALA A 19 7.88 -7.55 -26.89
N GLU A 20 9.02 -8.24 -27.00
CA GLU A 20 9.13 -9.66 -26.68
C GLU A 20 8.48 -9.87 -25.32
N LEU A 21 7.56 -10.84 -25.26
CA LEU A 21 7.01 -11.27 -23.99
C LEU A 21 8.16 -11.66 -23.07
N CYS A 22 8.07 -11.23 -21.82
CA CYS A 22 8.96 -11.75 -20.80
C CYS A 22 8.73 -13.26 -20.66
N LEU A 23 7.51 -13.73 -20.54
CA LEU A 23 7.19 -15.14 -20.36
C LEU A 23 6.97 -15.83 -21.72
N PRO A 24 7.53 -17.02 -21.96
CA PRO A 24 7.31 -17.79 -23.20
C PRO A 24 5.83 -18.08 -23.49
N HIS A 25 5.01 -18.18 -22.44
CA HIS A 25 3.56 -18.40 -22.50
C HIS A 25 2.76 -17.19 -21.99
N GLY A 26 3.36 -16.00 -22.02
CA GLY A 26 2.70 -14.76 -21.61
C GLY A 26 1.55 -14.37 -22.55
N ILE A 27 0.54 -13.70 -22.01
CA ILE A 27 -0.57 -13.16 -22.78
C ILE A 27 -0.06 -12.02 -23.69
N LEU A 28 -0.25 -12.21 -25.00
CA LEU A 28 0.11 -11.24 -26.03
C LEU A 28 -0.62 -9.91 -25.82
N ALA A 29 0.04 -8.80 -26.12
CA ALA A 29 -0.51 -7.46 -25.96
C ALA A 29 -1.86 -7.25 -26.68
N SER A 30 -2.08 -7.89 -27.82
CA SER A 30 -3.35 -7.84 -28.56
C SER A 30 -4.52 -8.55 -27.89
N SER A 31 -4.23 -9.44 -26.94
CA SER A 31 -5.23 -10.23 -26.19
C SER A 31 -5.44 -9.71 -24.77
N ARG A 32 -4.77 -8.62 -24.39
CA ARG A 32 -4.91 -8.01 -23.07
C ARG A 32 -6.17 -7.15 -23.01
N ARG A 33 -6.76 -7.05 -21.81
CA ARG A 33 -7.97 -6.26 -21.55
C ARG A 33 -7.64 -4.94 -20.87
N TYR A 34 -8.46 -3.94 -21.14
CA TYR A 34 -8.47 -2.67 -20.42
C TYR A 34 -9.40 -2.76 -19.21
N LEU A 35 -9.09 -1.99 -18.17
CA LEU A 35 -10.03 -1.72 -17.07
C LEU A 35 -11.23 -0.96 -17.61
N GLN A 36 -12.37 -1.21 -16.97
CA GLN A 36 -13.65 -0.58 -17.27
C GLN A 36 -13.90 0.45 -16.15
N GLU A 37 -13.47 1.70 -16.35
CA GLU A 37 -13.64 2.77 -15.36
C GLU A 37 -14.99 3.47 -15.55
N PRO A 38 -15.83 3.57 -14.50
CA PRO A 38 -17.05 4.39 -14.55
C PRO A 38 -16.68 5.86 -14.81
N VAL A 39 -17.32 6.49 -15.78
CA VAL A 39 -17.22 7.93 -16.05
C VAL A 39 -18.37 8.64 -15.33
N ASP A 40 -18.13 9.85 -14.83
CA ASP A 40 -19.19 10.69 -14.27
C ASP A 40 -20.23 11.03 -15.38
N GLY A 41 -21.34 10.28 -15.43
CA GLY A 41 -22.43 10.42 -16.41
C GLY A 41 -23.32 9.18 -16.46
N PRO A 42 -24.52 9.24 -17.08
CA PRO A 42 -25.53 8.18 -16.94
C PRO A 42 -25.13 6.81 -17.51
N ASP A 43 -24.25 6.73 -18.52
CA ASP A 43 -23.98 5.48 -19.26
C ASP A 43 -22.54 5.37 -19.83
N GLY A 44 -21.55 6.05 -19.23
CA GLY A 44 -20.17 6.06 -19.75
C GLY A 44 -19.23 5.13 -18.99
N VAL A 45 -18.63 4.16 -19.69
CA VAL A 45 -17.47 3.40 -19.17
C VAL A 45 -16.29 3.68 -20.10
N ASN A 46 -15.16 4.10 -19.53
CA ASN A 46 -13.95 4.33 -20.32
C ASN A 46 -13.01 3.12 -20.19
N ALA A 47 -12.50 2.65 -21.33
CA ALA A 47 -11.49 1.61 -21.37
C ALA A 47 -10.12 2.23 -21.03
N THR A 48 -9.55 1.88 -19.88
CA THR A 48 -8.29 2.45 -19.42
C THR A 48 -7.27 1.39 -19.04
N ALA A 49 -5.99 1.69 -19.27
CA ALA A 49 -4.92 0.81 -18.82
C ALA A 49 -4.86 0.83 -17.28
N LEU A 50 -4.43 -0.28 -16.69
CA LEU A 50 -4.07 -0.33 -15.28
C LEU A 50 -2.81 0.50 -15.07
N ARG A 51 -3.03 1.72 -14.60
CA ARG A 51 -1.97 2.69 -14.28
C ARG A 51 -1.31 2.39 -12.94
N MET A 52 0.02 2.35 -12.91
CA MET A 52 0.81 2.16 -11.71
C MET A 52 1.61 3.42 -11.37
N VAL A 53 1.54 3.85 -10.11
CA VAL A 53 2.46 4.85 -9.56
C VAL A 53 3.82 4.20 -9.39
N VAL A 54 4.88 4.94 -9.71
CA VAL A 54 6.27 4.54 -9.47
C VAL A 54 6.97 5.61 -8.66
N TYR A 55 7.71 5.20 -7.63
CA TYR A 55 8.52 6.12 -6.84
C TYR A 55 9.91 6.31 -7.45
N ASP A 56 10.66 7.28 -6.96
CA ASP A 56 12.00 7.60 -7.44
C ASP A 56 13.13 6.80 -6.79
N TRP A 57 12.82 5.91 -5.85
CA TRP A 57 13.80 5.00 -5.27
C TRP A 57 13.85 3.65 -5.99
N PRO A 58 15.05 3.04 -6.14
CA PRO A 58 15.25 1.86 -6.99
C PRO A 58 14.36 0.65 -6.67
N SER A 59 14.05 0.40 -5.39
CA SER A 59 13.23 -0.76 -5.00
C SER A 59 11.81 -0.67 -5.54
N ALA A 60 11.20 0.52 -5.50
CA ALA A 60 9.88 0.75 -6.07
C ALA A 60 9.88 0.58 -7.58
N GLU A 61 10.93 1.05 -8.27
CA GLU A 61 11.01 0.95 -9.72
C GLU A 61 11.00 -0.50 -10.18
N VAL A 62 11.89 -1.34 -9.63
CA VAL A 62 11.97 -2.74 -10.06
C VAL A 62 10.78 -3.57 -9.55
N ALA A 63 10.24 -3.28 -8.36
CA ALA A 63 9.02 -3.93 -7.87
C ALA A 63 7.78 -3.59 -8.74
N THR A 64 7.72 -2.35 -9.23
CA THR A 64 6.65 -1.89 -10.13
C THR A 64 6.78 -2.57 -11.50
N GLU A 65 7.98 -2.68 -12.06
CA GLU A 65 8.23 -3.40 -13.32
C GLU A 65 7.92 -4.89 -13.23
N LEU A 66 8.37 -5.56 -12.17
CA LEU A 66 8.04 -6.97 -11.89
C LEU A 66 6.53 -7.18 -11.84
N THR A 67 5.84 -6.31 -11.10
CA THR A 67 4.39 -6.38 -10.98
C THR A 67 3.71 -6.11 -12.33
N ALA A 68 4.18 -5.14 -13.10
CA ALA A 68 3.66 -4.84 -14.43
C ALA A 68 3.81 -6.02 -15.40
N ILE A 69 4.92 -6.78 -15.34
CA ILE A 69 5.08 -8.04 -16.09
C ILE A 69 3.96 -9.01 -15.72
N LEU A 70 3.77 -9.30 -14.44
CA LEU A 70 2.79 -10.30 -13.99
C LEU A 70 1.35 -9.87 -14.29
N LEU A 71 1.00 -8.61 -14.03
CA LEU A 71 -0.33 -8.08 -14.35
C LEU A 71 -0.63 -8.12 -15.85
N SER A 72 0.38 -7.90 -16.70
CA SER A 72 0.18 -7.86 -18.15
C SER A 72 0.25 -9.22 -18.84
N GLU A 73 1.25 -10.03 -18.52
CA GLU A 73 1.53 -11.29 -19.21
C GLU A 73 0.86 -12.50 -18.52
N VAL A 74 0.52 -12.42 -17.24
CA VAL A 74 -0.15 -13.50 -16.51
C VAL A 74 -1.64 -13.20 -16.34
N LEU A 75 -1.99 -12.02 -15.80
CA LEU A 75 -3.39 -11.66 -15.58
C LEU A 75 -4.08 -11.04 -16.81
N GLY A 76 -3.29 -10.63 -17.82
CA GLY A 76 -3.79 -10.22 -19.13
C GLY A 76 -4.32 -8.80 -19.19
N TYR A 77 -3.77 -7.85 -18.42
CA TYR A 77 -4.19 -6.44 -18.46
C TYR A 77 -3.23 -5.56 -19.25
N HIS A 78 -3.75 -4.54 -19.92
CA HIS A 78 -2.91 -3.43 -20.34
C HIS A 78 -2.45 -2.66 -19.10
N VAL A 79 -1.13 -2.52 -18.94
CA VAL A 79 -0.51 -1.83 -17.79
C VAL A 79 0.26 -0.62 -18.31
N GLU A 80 0.12 0.51 -17.63
CA GLU A 80 0.83 1.76 -17.89
C GLU A 80 1.56 2.16 -16.61
N ILE A 81 2.89 2.27 -16.63
CA ILE A 81 3.64 2.82 -15.50
C ILE A 81 3.73 4.33 -15.69
N ASN A 82 3.41 5.10 -14.65
CA ASN A 82 3.46 6.56 -14.72
C ASN A 82 4.89 7.02 -15.06
N ALA A 83 5.00 7.89 -16.07
CA ALA A 83 6.30 8.40 -16.51
C ALA A 83 6.93 9.36 -15.50
N VAL A 84 6.11 10.03 -14.69
CA VAL A 84 6.56 10.93 -13.62
C VAL A 84 6.68 10.13 -12.34
N LYS A 85 7.89 10.07 -11.81
CA LYS A 85 8.20 9.42 -10.53
C LYS A 85 7.73 10.31 -9.38
N THR A 86 7.16 9.68 -8.38
CA THR A 86 6.71 10.34 -7.15
C THR A 86 7.78 10.23 -6.07
N THR A 87 8.01 11.30 -5.32
CA THR A 87 9.06 11.35 -4.26
C THR A 87 8.51 11.09 -2.86
N GLY A 88 7.18 11.01 -2.71
CA GLY A 88 6.53 10.92 -1.41
C GLY A 88 5.24 10.12 -1.41
N SER A 89 4.99 9.40 -0.33
CA SER A 89 3.84 8.49 -0.23
C SER A 89 2.49 9.22 -0.18
N VAL A 90 2.46 10.48 0.28
CA VAL A 90 1.25 11.36 0.25
C VAL A 90 0.75 11.60 -1.17
N GLU A 91 1.65 11.96 -2.09
CA GLU A 91 1.31 12.22 -3.48
C GLU A 91 0.78 10.95 -4.16
N SER A 92 1.37 9.78 -3.85
CA SER A 92 0.86 8.50 -4.37
C SER A 92 -0.59 8.24 -3.94
N ALA A 93 -0.95 8.53 -2.68
CA ALA A 93 -2.29 8.32 -2.17
C ALA A 93 -3.32 9.22 -2.86
N LEU A 94 -2.93 10.47 -3.15
CA LEU A 94 -3.74 11.43 -3.91
C LEU A 94 -3.90 11.00 -5.39
N GLN A 95 -2.85 10.49 -6.02
CA GLN A 95 -2.93 9.92 -7.38
C GLN A 95 -3.87 8.69 -7.44
N LEU A 96 -3.82 7.82 -6.43
CA LEU A 96 -4.72 6.66 -6.30
C LEU A 96 -6.18 7.07 -6.05
N ALA A 97 -6.40 8.15 -5.30
CA ALA A 97 -7.73 8.72 -5.09
C ALA A 97 -8.24 9.50 -6.33
N GLY A 98 -7.35 9.91 -7.22
CA GLY A 98 -7.65 10.77 -8.36
C GLY A 98 -7.98 12.20 -7.94
N CYS A 99 -7.35 12.69 -6.87
CA CYS A 99 -7.55 14.02 -6.29
C CYS A 99 -6.23 14.80 -6.31
N VAL A 100 -6.26 16.11 -6.57
CA VAL A 100 -5.05 16.96 -6.51
C VAL A 100 -4.62 17.24 -5.05
N SER A 101 -5.59 17.29 -4.14
CA SER A 101 -5.41 17.55 -2.71
C SER A 101 -6.39 16.71 -1.87
N PHE A 102 -6.24 16.72 -0.54
CA PHE A 102 -7.10 15.95 0.37
C PHE A 102 -8.53 16.50 0.52
N ASP A 103 -8.83 17.72 0.07
CA ASP A 103 -10.22 18.19 -0.03
C ASP A 103 -10.96 17.57 -1.24
N CYS A 104 -10.21 16.99 -2.19
CA CYS A 104 -10.67 16.40 -3.44
C CYS A 104 -11.66 17.26 -4.24
N LEU A 105 -11.52 18.59 -4.17
CA LEU A 105 -12.31 19.51 -4.99
C LEU A 105 -11.86 19.49 -6.45
N GLU A 106 -10.57 19.28 -6.68
CA GLU A 106 -9.98 19.12 -8.01
C GLU A 106 -9.62 17.66 -8.28
N ARG A 107 -10.08 17.16 -9.43
CA ARG A 107 -9.83 15.80 -9.90
C ARG A 107 -8.62 15.75 -10.81
N GLN A 108 -7.88 14.66 -10.73
CA GLN A 108 -6.78 14.35 -11.65
C GLN A 108 -6.90 12.94 -12.24
N ARG A 109 -6.06 12.66 -13.25
CA ARG A 109 -5.99 11.33 -13.86
C ARG A 109 -5.57 10.31 -12.80
N ARG A 110 -6.43 9.32 -12.56
CA ARG A 110 -6.28 8.38 -11.45
C ARG A 110 -5.24 7.29 -11.74
N SER A 111 -4.47 6.90 -10.73
CA SER A 111 -3.67 5.67 -10.75
C SER A 111 -4.36 4.55 -9.98
N HIS A 112 -3.98 3.30 -10.21
CA HIS A 112 -4.68 2.15 -9.63
C HIS A 112 -3.89 1.44 -8.55
N VAL A 113 -2.56 1.37 -8.69
CA VAL A 113 -1.68 0.60 -7.82
C VAL A 113 -0.40 1.40 -7.56
N ALA A 114 0.08 1.37 -6.32
CA ALA A 114 1.41 1.82 -5.94
C ALA A 114 2.12 0.70 -5.18
N MET A 115 3.32 0.33 -5.62
CA MET A 115 4.15 -0.69 -5.00
C MET A 115 5.19 -0.05 -4.07
N ASP A 116 5.74 -0.81 -3.12
CA ASP A 116 6.89 -0.37 -2.31
C ASP A 116 6.68 0.95 -1.54
N THR A 117 5.50 1.15 -0.96
CA THR A 117 5.13 2.42 -0.28
C THR A 117 5.57 2.44 1.18
N TRP A 118 6.29 3.50 1.59
CA TRP A 118 6.72 3.74 2.96
C TRP A 118 5.60 4.43 3.77
N LEU A 119 4.98 3.72 4.72
CA LEU A 119 3.83 4.27 5.48
C LEU A 119 4.19 5.31 6.54
N ALA A 120 5.47 5.56 6.85
CA ALA A 120 5.90 6.41 7.96
C ALA A 120 5.29 7.83 7.96
N GLY A 121 5.03 8.40 6.77
CA GLY A 121 4.51 9.75 6.59
C GLY A 121 3.00 9.87 6.31
N LEU A 122 2.32 8.76 6.06
CA LEU A 122 0.91 8.72 5.64
C LEU A 122 -0.18 8.58 6.72
N PRO A 123 0.03 8.08 7.96
CA PRO A 123 -1.09 7.50 8.71
C PRO A 123 -2.13 8.52 9.15
N GLY A 124 -1.72 9.76 9.46
CA GLY A 124 -2.63 10.81 9.93
C GLY A 124 -3.52 11.37 8.82
N GLU A 125 -2.91 11.75 7.70
CA GLU A 125 -3.61 12.36 6.56
C GLU A 125 -4.50 11.35 5.85
N LEU A 126 -3.98 10.13 5.61
CA LEU A 126 -4.74 9.07 4.95
C LEU A 126 -5.95 8.64 5.79
N ALA A 127 -5.79 8.47 7.10
CA ALA A 127 -6.91 8.11 7.98
C ALA A 127 -7.99 9.21 8.03
N ASN A 128 -7.58 10.48 8.03
CA ASN A 128 -8.53 11.59 7.96
C ASN A 128 -9.26 11.61 6.61
N PHE A 129 -8.53 11.41 5.51
CA PHE A 129 -9.11 11.37 4.17
C PHE A 129 -10.05 10.18 3.97
N GLU A 130 -9.70 9.00 4.50
CA GLU A 130 -10.54 7.81 4.47
C GLU A 130 -11.87 8.05 5.21
N ARG A 131 -11.83 8.75 6.35
CA ARG A 131 -13.04 9.11 7.09
C ARG A 131 -13.96 10.06 6.30
N THR A 132 -13.41 10.99 5.52
CA THR A 132 -14.20 11.96 4.75
C THR A 132 -14.59 11.46 3.36
N HIS A 133 -13.78 10.56 2.77
CA HIS A 133 -13.92 10.06 1.39
C HIS A 133 -13.71 8.53 1.30
N PRO A 134 -14.52 7.71 1.99
CA PRO A 134 -14.27 6.27 2.16
C PRO A 134 -14.25 5.46 0.85
N ASN A 135 -14.92 5.96 -0.19
CA ASN A 135 -14.97 5.31 -1.51
C ASN A 135 -13.81 5.70 -2.43
N LEU A 136 -13.09 6.79 -2.13
CA LEU A 136 -11.98 7.29 -2.95
C LEU A 136 -10.62 6.98 -2.32
N ALA A 137 -10.55 6.87 -0.99
CA ALA A 137 -9.31 6.65 -0.28
C ALA A 137 -8.56 5.41 -0.78
N ALA A 138 -7.24 5.55 -0.89
CA ALA A 138 -6.35 4.45 -1.19
C ALA A 138 -6.42 3.41 -0.06
N ARG A 139 -6.43 2.13 -0.43
CA ARG A 139 -6.45 1.01 0.52
C ARG A 139 -5.09 0.35 0.56
N SER A 140 -4.61 0.06 1.76
CA SER A 140 -3.43 -0.79 1.94
C SER A 140 -3.79 -2.24 1.67
N LEU A 141 -2.99 -2.91 0.82
CA LEU A 141 -3.08 -4.35 0.53
C LEU A 141 -2.11 -5.17 1.39
N GLY A 142 -1.67 -4.60 2.52
CA GLY A 142 -0.71 -5.20 3.41
C GLY A 142 0.74 -5.11 2.93
N SER A 143 1.60 -5.84 3.64
CA SER A 143 3.05 -5.81 3.49
C SER A 143 3.52 -6.29 2.11
N MET A 144 4.62 -5.72 1.62
CA MET A 144 5.40 -6.23 0.50
C MET A 144 6.11 -7.55 0.83
N GLY A 145 6.36 -7.86 2.11
CA GLY A 145 7.12 -9.05 2.55
C GLY A 145 8.43 -8.71 3.26
N TYR A 146 8.90 -7.46 3.17
CA TYR A 146 10.06 -6.94 3.90
C TYR A 146 9.74 -5.63 4.65
N ILE A 147 10.63 -5.28 5.57
CA ILE A 147 10.59 -4.05 6.36
C ILE A 147 11.68 -3.11 5.85
N GLY A 148 11.33 -1.86 5.68
CA GLY A 148 12.26 -0.78 5.37
C GLY A 148 13.00 -0.34 6.63
N SER A 149 14.29 -0.08 6.48
CA SER A 149 15.12 0.50 7.54
C SER A 149 15.77 1.78 7.04
N ASP A 150 15.94 2.74 7.93
CA ASP A 150 16.59 4.04 7.70
C ASP A 150 17.40 4.32 8.98
N THR A 151 18.72 4.15 8.92
CA THR A 151 19.60 4.24 10.11
C THR A 151 21.06 4.47 9.71
N LEU A 152 21.95 4.49 10.70
CA LEU A 152 23.40 4.51 10.50
C LEU A 152 23.94 3.10 10.27
N TYR A 153 24.93 3.01 9.39
CA TYR A 153 25.60 1.78 9.01
C TYR A 153 27.11 1.89 9.22
N VAL A 154 27.70 0.77 9.63
CA VAL A 154 29.15 0.59 9.75
C VAL A 154 29.62 -0.48 8.75
N LYS A 155 30.73 -0.22 8.06
CA LYS A 155 31.28 -1.16 7.07
C LYS A 155 31.85 -2.42 7.72
N GLY A 156 31.66 -3.58 7.07
CA GLY A 156 32.10 -4.88 7.55
C GLY A 156 33.58 -4.93 7.96
N PRO A 157 34.53 -4.49 7.11
CA PRO A 157 35.96 -4.55 7.45
C PRO A 157 36.34 -3.81 8.74
N GLY A 158 35.75 -2.63 9.00
CA GLY A 158 36.01 -1.87 10.23
C GLY A 158 35.29 -2.44 11.44
N ARG A 159 34.05 -2.91 11.26
CA ARG A 159 33.26 -3.62 12.27
C ARG A 159 33.97 -4.88 12.76
N ASP A 160 34.42 -5.72 11.83
CA ASP A 160 35.05 -7.00 12.13
C ASP A 160 36.40 -6.81 12.80
N GLU A 161 37.21 -5.86 12.31
CA GLU A 161 38.47 -5.49 12.96
C GLU A 161 38.25 -5.06 14.42
N ALA A 162 37.23 -4.25 14.69
CA ALA A 162 36.90 -3.82 16.04
C ALA A 162 36.49 -4.96 16.97
N TYR A 163 35.68 -5.88 16.45
CA TYR A 163 35.23 -7.05 17.19
C TYR A 163 36.40 -8.00 17.49
N TYR A 164 37.21 -8.36 16.50
CA TYR A 164 38.30 -9.33 16.69
C TYR A 164 39.47 -8.80 17.51
N THR A 165 39.79 -7.50 17.39
CA THR A 165 40.94 -6.92 18.12
C THR A 165 40.59 -6.42 19.51
N SER A 166 39.32 -6.13 19.79
CA SER A 166 38.92 -5.53 21.07
C SER A 166 37.57 -5.93 21.65
N GLY A 167 36.86 -6.86 21.01
CA GLY A 167 35.52 -7.26 21.42
C GLY A 167 34.48 -6.16 21.26
N LEU A 168 34.78 -5.12 20.48
CA LEU A 168 33.91 -3.96 20.32
C LEU A 168 32.92 -4.18 19.18
N ALA A 169 31.63 -4.32 19.51
CA ALA A 169 30.56 -4.54 18.54
C ALA A 169 30.07 -3.20 17.95
N LEU A 170 30.70 -2.73 16.86
CA LEU A 170 30.38 -1.43 16.26
C LEU A 170 28.99 -1.36 15.61
N ASP A 171 28.29 -2.48 15.46
CA ASP A 171 26.87 -2.56 15.07
C ASP A 171 25.91 -2.28 16.25
N TYR A 172 26.42 -1.91 17.42
CA TYR A 172 25.62 -1.55 18.58
C TYR A 172 25.99 -0.16 19.13
N TYR A 173 24.99 0.70 19.31
CA TYR A 173 25.19 2.12 19.62
C TYR A 173 26.05 2.39 20.87
N LYS A 174 25.97 1.53 21.91
CA LYS A 174 26.74 1.74 23.15
C LYS A 174 28.24 1.57 22.97
N SER A 175 28.67 0.83 21.96
CA SER A 175 30.08 0.63 21.63
C SER A 175 30.79 1.92 21.24
N TYR A 176 30.01 2.97 20.90
CA TYR A 176 30.57 4.26 20.54
C TYR A 176 30.83 5.19 21.74
N ASN A 177 30.38 4.85 22.94
CA ASN A 177 30.54 5.73 24.10
C ASN A 177 32.02 5.87 24.51
N THR A 178 32.57 7.07 24.37
CA THR A 178 33.99 7.36 24.63
C THR A 178 34.42 7.23 26.08
N SER A 179 33.48 7.19 27.03
CA SER A 179 33.81 6.96 28.45
C SER A 179 34.25 5.52 28.72
N LEU A 180 33.96 4.59 27.80
CA LEU A 180 34.20 3.16 27.95
C LEU A 180 35.08 2.58 26.84
N HIS A 181 35.04 3.17 25.65
CA HIS A 181 35.64 2.60 24.44
C HIS A 181 36.35 3.67 23.60
N ASP A 182 37.26 3.25 22.73
CA ASP A 182 37.89 4.09 21.70
C ASP A 182 37.48 3.59 20.31
N PRO A 183 36.25 3.88 19.85
CA PRO A 183 35.76 3.43 18.55
C PRO A 183 36.48 4.12 17.39
N ALA A 184 36.98 5.36 17.59
CA ALA A 184 37.47 6.24 16.53
C ALA A 184 38.69 5.67 15.78
N ARG A 185 39.48 4.81 16.44
CA ARG A 185 40.63 4.14 15.82
C ARG A 185 40.29 3.19 14.66
N PHE A 186 39.03 2.76 14.55
CA PHE A 186 38.56 1.87 13.47
C PHE A 186 38.00 2.62 12.26
N PHE A 187 37.93 3.95 12.34
CA PHE A 187 37.41 4.84 11.31
C PHE A 187 38.52 5.74 10.73
N SER A 188 38.30 6.25 9.52
CA SER A 188 39.11 7.31 8.94
C SER A 188 38.97 8.59 9.75
N LYS A 189 39.97 9.47 9.70
CA LYS A 189 39.93 10.78 10.37
C LYS A 189 39.20 11.81 9.50
N VAL A 190 38.51 12.75 10.15
CA VAL A 190 37.84 13.89 9.45
C VAL A 190 38.82 14.65 8.54
N SER A 191 40.07 14.80 8.98
CA SER A 191 41.13 15.48 8.20
C SER A 191 41.55 14.76 6.92
N GLU A 192 41.18 13.49 6.74
CA GLU A 192 41.45 12.74 5.50
C GLU A 192 40.39 13.03 4.42
N LEU A 193 39.25 13.63 4.78
CA LEU A 193 38.14 13.90 3.88
C LEU A 193 38.28 15.31 3.29
N ASP A 194 38.14 15.42 1.97
CA ASP A 194 38.17 16.72 1.29
C ASP A 194 36.87 17.50 1.55
N THR A 195 36.98 18.64 2.24
CA THR A 195 35.86 19.54 2.53
C THR A 195 35.17 20.05 1.26
N ALA A 196 35.83 20.06 0.11
CA ALA A 196 35.21 20.42 -1.16
C ALA A 196 34.07 19.48 -1.57
N ALA A 197 34.04 18.24 -1.06
CA ALA A 197 32.97 17.28 -1.27
C ALA A 197 31.71 17.55 -0.42
N PHE A 198 31.78 18.47 0.55
CA PHE A 198 30.72 18.73 1.53
C PHE A 198 30.03 20.07 1.33
N ALA A 199 28.72 20.08 1.52
CA ALA A 199 27.93 21.30 1.52
C ALA A 199 28.24 22.13 2.79
N PRO A 200 28.31 23.47 2.69
CA PRO A 200 28.47 24.32 3.85
C PRO A 200 27.30 24.18 4.83
N CYS A 201 27.58 24.16 6.14
CA CYS A 201 26.53 24.04 7.15
C CYS A 201 25.53 25.21 7.17
N ASN A 202 25.88 26.37 6.60
CA ASN A 202 24.99 27.52 6.47
C ASN A 202 24.16 27.52 5.18
N SER A 203 24.18 26.43 4.41
CA SER A 203 23.30 26.27 3.25
C SER A 203 21.84 26.21 3.70
N SER A 204 21.03 27.17 3.24
CA SER A 204 19.62 27.31 3.63
C SER A 204 18.72 26.17 3.16
N GLU A 205 19.19 25.36 2.21
CA GLU A 205 18.45 24.21 1.68
C GLU A 205 18.70 22.93 2.48
N HIS A 206 19.58 22.97 3.49
CA HIS A 206 20.02 21.81 4.25
C HIS A 206 19.45 21.81 5.66
N GLU A 207 19.15 20.61 6.19
CA GLU A 207 18.52 20.41 7.49
C GLU A 207 19.32 20.99 8.68
N PHE A 208 20.61 21.28 8.52
CA PHE A 208 21.40 22.03 9.52
C PHE A 208 20.89 23.44 9.79
N THR A 209 20.09 24.02 8.89
CA THR A 209 19.50 25.36 9.04
C THR A 209 18.03 25.34 9.47
N ASN A 210 17.48 24.16 9.77
CA ASN A 210 16.10 24.00 10.21
C ASN A 210 15.90 24.46 11.67
N ASP A 211 15.38 25.68 11.88
CA ASP A 211 15.19 26.29 13.21
C ASP A 211 14.45 25.37 14.18
N VAL A 212 13.37 24.74 13.73
CA VAL A 212 12.53 23.88 14.58
C VAL A 212 13.34 22.69 15.08
N GLN A 213 14.05 22.01 14.18
CA GLN A 213 14.84 20.83 14.53
C GLN A 213 16.05 21.17 15.40
N MET A 214 16.72 22.30 15.13
CA MET A 214 17.85 22.75 15.94
C MET A 214 17.42 23.23 17.33
N ARG A 215 16.22 23.81 17.46
CA ARG A 215 15.61 24.13 18.74
C ARG A 215 15.30 22.87 19.54
N PHE A 216 14.65 21.87 18.92
CA PHE A 216 14.39 20.59 19.57
C PHE A 216 15.68 19.89 19.99
N TYR A 217 16.72 19.90 19.15
CA TYR A 217 18.04 19.40 19.52
C TYR A 217 18.53 20.06 20.81
N ARG A 218 18.56 21.39 20.87
CA ARG A 218 19.03 22.14 22.04
C ARG A 218 18.17 21.85 23.28
N GLU A 219 16.85 21.89 23.15
CA GLU A 219 15.90 21.68 24.25
C GLU A 219 16.02 20.27 24.85
N TRP A 220 16.10 19.24 24.01
CA TRP A 220 16.11 17.85 24.46
C TRP A 220 17.48 17.37 24.93
N THR A 221 18.56 17.87 24.34
CA THR A 221 19.93 17.41 24.67
C THR A 221 20.62 18.31 25.68
N GLY A 222 20.23 19.59 25.77
CA GLY A 222 20.93 20.60 26.57
C GLY A 222 22.29 21.05 26.00
N ASP A 223 22.69 20.59 24.81
CA ASP A 223 23.95 20.97 24.18
C ASP A 223 23.84 22.32 23.46
N GLU A 224 24.12 23.40 24.21
CA GLU A 224 24.06 24.77 23.67
C GLU A 224 25.16 25.07 22.65
N GLU A 225 26.33 24.45 22.78
CA GLU A 225 27.46 24.66 21.88
C GLU A 225 27.28 23.96 20.53
N GLY A 226 26.39 22.96 20.44
CA GLY A 226 26.05 22.26 19.21
C GLY A 226 25.21 23.08 18.23
N VAL A 227 24.64 24.20 18.67
CA VAL A 227 23.84 25.11 17.84
C VAL A 227 24.33 26.55 18.00
N ARG A 228 23.96 27.40 17.05
CA ARG A 228 24.18 28.85 17.15
C ARG A 228 22.92 29.60 16.76
N GLU A 229 22.67 30.70 17.43
CA GLU A 229 21.56 31.60 17.12
C GLU A 229 21.94 32.53 15.97
N THR A 230 21.01 32.71 15.04
CA THR A 230 21.14 33.59 13.88
C THR A 230 19.89 34.45 13.75
N ALA A 231 19.91 35.43 12.85
CA ALA A 231 18.74 36.25 12.55
C ALA A 231 17.53 35.42 12.03
N ALA A 232 17.77 34.23 11.49
CA ALA A 232 16.74 33.33 10.97
C ALA A 232 16.31 32.23 11.97
N GLY A 233 16.84 32.24 13.19
CA GLY A 233 16.61 31.20 14.20
C GLY A 233 17.89 30.39 14.53
N PHE A 234 17.72 29.19 15.06
CA PHE A 234 18.82 28.28 15.38
C PHE A 234 19.33 27.53 14.15
N MET A 235 20.65 27.39 14.06
CA MET A 235 21.29 26.48 13.10
C MET A 235 22.37 25.65 13.78
N ALA A 236 22.78 24.52 13.18
CA ALA A 236 23.88 23.71 13.64
C ALA A 236 25.20 24.50 13.70
N ASN A 237 26.01 24.27 14.73
CA ASN A 237 27.30 24.94 14.90
C ASN A 237 28.45 24.07 14.36
N CYS A 238 28.89 24.35 13.13
CA CYS A 238 30.02 23.67 12.51
C CYS A 238 31.30 24.50 12.65
N ALA A 239 32.30 23.98 13.38
CA ALA A 239 33.51 24.72 13.73
C ALA A 239 34.37 25.10 12.51
N ASP A 240 34.43 24.23 11.50
CA ASP A 240 35.14 24.42 10.24
C ASP A 240 34.22 24.88 9.09
N GLY A 241 32.93 25.08 9.38
CA GLY A 241 31.91 25.43 8.41
C GLY A 241 31.28 24.27 7.64
N TYR A 242 31.76 23.03 7.81
CA TYR A 242 31.32 21.85 7.04
C TYR A 242 30.88 20.67 7.91
N PHE A 243 31.59 20.43 9.02
CA PHE A 243 31.32 19.32 9.91
C PHE A 243 30.78 19.81 11.25
N TRP A 244 29.71 19.16 11.70
CA TRP A 244 29.17 19.34 13.04
C TRP A 244 29.82 18.35 14.02
N PRO A 245 30.64 18.80 15.00
CA PRO A 245 31.25 17.91 15.98
C PRO A 245 30.34 17.67 17.19
N SER A 246 30.14 16.40 17.51
CA SER A 246 29.44 15.96 18.73
C SER A 246 30.20 16.37 20.01
N PRO A 247 29.50 16.51 21.16
CA PRO A 247 30.15 16.85 22.43
C PRO A 247 31.30 15.92 22.82
N ALA A 248 31.24 14.64 22.45
CA ALA A 248 32.24 13.64 22.80
C ALA A 248 33.61 13.87 22.15
N CYS A 249 33.69 14.60 21.04
CA CYS A 249 34.95 14.87 20.32
C CYS A 249 35.14 16.36 19.95
N ARG A 250 34.25 17.27 20.38
CA ARG A 250 34.32 18.71 20.02
C ARG A 250 35.60 19.41 20.45
N HIS A 251 36.22 18.96 21.54
CA HIS A 251 37.50 19.48 22.01
C HIS A 251 38.65 19.21 21.03
N ASN A 252 38.55 18.17 20.20
CA ASN A 252 39.52 17.82 19.18
C ASN A 252 38.84 17.06 18.03
N ILE A 253 38.57 17.75 16.92
CA ILE A 253 37.83 17.17 15.78
C ILE A 253 38.54 15.96 15.15
N SER A 254 39.86 15.82 15.33
CA SER A 254 40.62 14.65 14.89
C SER A 254 40.27 13.36 15.66
N ASP A 255 39.57 13.46 16.78
CA ASP A 255 39.06 12.32 17.55
C ASP A 255 37.66 11.92 17.11
N CYS A 256 37.04 12.67 16.20
CA CYS A 256 35.73 12.37 15.65
C CYS A 256 35.78 11.31 14.54
N ILE A 257 34.77 10.46 14.53
CA ILE A 257 34.37 9.57 13.46
C ILE A 257 33.58 10.38 12.42
N PRO A 258 34.01 10.43 11.14
CA PRO A 258 33.22 11.06 10.09
C PRO A 258 31.90 10.30 9.90
N LEU A 259 30.79 11.00 10.11
CA LEU A 259 29.42 10.53 9.88
C LEU A 259 28.86 11.24 8.65
N LEU A 260 28.54 10.48 7.60
CA LEU A 260 28.03 11.00 6.34
C LEU A 260 26.49 10.92 6.32
N ALA A 261 25.83 12.07 6.22
CA ALA A 261 24.39 12.14 5.96
C ALA A 261 24.07 11.93 4.47
N ALA A 262 22.83 11.59 4.14
CA ALA A 262 22.36 11.51 2.76
C ALA A 262 21.51 12.71 2.34
N GLY A 263 21.38 12.92 1.01
CA GLY A 263 20.60 14.02 0.44
C GLY A 263 20.99 15.40 1.00
N PHE A 264 19.99 16.22 1.32
CA PHE A 264 20.16 17.56 1.89
C PHE A 264 20.38 17.56 3.42
N GLY A 265 20.94 16.47 3.97
CA GLY A 265 21.06 16.25 5.40
C GLY A 265 19.82 15.57 6.00
N TRP A 266 19.20 14.66 5.26
CA TRP A 266 18.06 13.89 5.76
C TRP A 266 18.41 13.26 7.12
N ASN A 267 17.55 13.46 8.13
CA ASN A 267 17.72 12.96 9.51
C ASN A 267 18.96 13.47 10.28
N VAL A 268 19.68 14.51 9.83
CA VAL A 268 20.88 14.99 10.56
C VAL A 268 20.59 15.38 12.00
N TYR A 269 19.42 15.96 12.28
CA TYR A 269 19.00 16.31 13.63
C TYR A 269 18.80 15.07 14.54
N VAL A 270 18.42 13.92 13.96
CA VAL A 270 18.36 12.63 14.67
C VAL A 270 19.77 12.16 15.02
N PHE A 271 20.68 12.20 14.04
CA PHE A 271 22.07 11.78 14.23
C PHE A 271 22.79 12.66 15.25
N MET A 272 22.55 13.98 15.23
CA MET A 272 23.05 14.89 16.26
C MET A 272 22.57 14.48 17.66
N GLN A 273 21.27 14.20 17.82
CA GLN A 273 20.72 13.76 19.11
C GLN A 273 21.30 12.40 19.54
N TRP A 274 21.44 11.43 18.63
CA TRP A 274 22.07 10.14 18.93
C TRP A 274 23.51 10.30 19.40
N SER A 275 24.31 11.09 18.69
CA SER A 275 25.70 11.33 19.06
C SER A 275 25.83 11.97 20.44
N THR A 276 24.90 12.84 20.81
CA THR A 276 24.88 13.50 22.11
C THR A 276 24.37 12.60 23.23
N PHE A 277 23.22 11.93 23.06
CA PHE A 277 22.66 11.04 24.09
C PHE A 277 23.53 9.82 24.38
N PHE A 278 24.27 9.33 23.37
CA PHE A 278 25.06 8.12 23.49
C PHE A 278 26.57 8.36 23.54
N ALA A 279 26.98 9.63 23.64
CA ALA A 279 28.38 10.04 23.64
C ALA A 279 29.18 9.43 22.48
N MET A 280 28.57 9.39 21.29
CA MET A 280 29.24 8.92 20.08
C MET A 280 30.17 10.04 19.58
N PRO A 281 31.47 9.79 19.36
CA PRO A 281 32.42 10.81 18.94
C PRO A 281 32.30 11.01 17.43
N THR A 282 31.24 11.65 16.95
CA THR A 282 31.01 11.83 15.51
C THR A 282 31.21 13.27 15.06
N ALA A 283 31.67 13.45 13.83
CA ALA A 283 31.63 14.69 13.08
C ALA A 283 30.71 14.49 11.87
N ILE A 284 29.55 15.15 11.87
CA ILE A 284 28.50 14.95 10.86
C ILE A 284 28.74 15.90 9.69
N GLY A 285 28.86 15.37 8.48
CA GLY A 285 28.98 16.14 7.25
C GLY A 285 27.88 15.76 6.24
N ILE A 286 27.45 16.73 5.44
CA ILE A 286 26.49 16.54 4.34
C ILE A 286 27.25 16.62 3.01
N PRO A 287 27.45 15.51 2.28
CA PRO A 287 28.04 15.53 0.94
C PRO A 287 27.19 16.37 -0.04
N LYS A 288 27.81 16.99 -1.05
CA LYS A 288 27.12 17.85 -2.05
C LYS A 288 26.21 17.10 -3.03
N GLY A 289 26.19 15.78 -2.98
CA GLY A 289 25.42 14.93 -3.89
C GLY A 289 25.70 13.45 -3.68
N GLU A 290 24.88 12.61 -4.32
CA GLU A 290 24.96 11.16 -4.18
C GLU A 290 26.25 10.56 -4.76
N GLU A 291 26.82 11.14 -5.83
CA GLU A 291 28.10 10.70 -6.38
C GLU A 291 29.24 10.91 -5.38
N GLN A 292 29.33 12.10 -4.78
CA GLN A 292 30.33 12.40 -3.76
C GLN A 292 30.12 11.54 -2.52
N ARG A 293 28.86 11.35 -2.09
CA ARG A 293 28.52 10.47 -0.97
C ARG A 293 28.98 9.04 -1.22
N ARG A 294 28.65 8.46 -2.38
CA ARG A 294 29.05 7.09 -2.76
C ARG A 294 30.57 6.95 -2.73
N SER A 295 31.29 7.88 -3.37
CA SER A 295 32.76 7.89 -3.36
C SER A 295 33.35 7.96 -1.94
N LEU A 296 32.79 8.81 -1.06
CA LEU A 296 33.27 8.93 0.32
C LEU A 296 33.01 7.65 1.15
N VAL A 297 31.83 7.05 1.02
CA VAL A 297 31.47 5.79 1.71
C VAL A 297 32.35 4.63 1.24
N GLU A 298 32.63 4.52 -0.06
CA GLU A 298 33.46 3.46 -0.62
C GLU A 298 34.92 3.61 -0.18
N ASN A 299 35.50 4.81 -0.30
CA ASN A 299 36.94 5.03 -0.13
C ASN A 299 37.40 5.23 1.32
N PHE A 300 36.53 5.71 2.22
CA PHE A 300 36.91 6.02 3.60
C PHE A 300 36.13 5.18 4.62
N ARG A 301 36.74 4.83 5.75
CA ARG A 301 36.03 4.11 6.83
C ARG A 301 35.19 5.12 7.61
N THR A 302 33.96 5.35 7.14
CA THR A 302 33.01 6.30 7.72
C THR A 302 31.86 5.57 8.39
N LEU A 303 31.21 6.26 9.33
CA LEU A 303 29.83 5.93 9.67
C LEU A 303 28.94 6.63 8.65
N PHE A 304 27.88 6.00 8.16
CA PHE A 304 27.06 6.62 7.12
C PHE A 304 25.59 6.30 7.26
N HIS A 305 24.76 7.26 6.88
CA HIS A 305 23.32 7.08 6.75
C HIS A 305 23.00 6.30 5.49
N TRP A 306 22.14 5.29 5.63
CA TRP A 306 21.62 4.51 4.52
C TRP A 306 20.24 3.93 4.84
N TRP A 307 19.56 3.45 3.79
CA TRP A 307 18.27 2.79 3.89
C TRP A 307 18.35 1.41 3.22
N SER A 308 17.46 0.52 3.64
CA SER A 308 17.26 -0.79 3.00
C SER A 308 15.75 -0.99 2.76
N PRO A 309 15.31 -1.56 1.62
CA PRO A 309 16.14 -2.17 0.57
C PRO A 309 16.84 -1.14 -0.34
N ASP A 310 18.12 -1.35 -0.58
CA ASP A 310 18.94 -0.63 -1.53
C ASP A 310 20.18 -1.48 -1.87
N ALA A 311 20.76 -1.31 -3.05
CA ALA A 311 21.93 -2.10 -3.48
C ALA A 311 23.25 -1.33 -3.51
N ALA A 312 23.24 0.00 -3.34
CA ALA A 312 24.42 0.84 -3.55
C ALA A 312 25.61 0.41 -2.68
N PHE A 313 25.35 -0.05 -1.46
CA PHE A 313 26.40 -0.40 -0.48
C PHE A 313 26.38 -1.87 -0.03
N LEU A 314 25.62 -2.75 -0.69
CA LEU A 314 25.57 -4.18 -0.32
C LEU A 314 26.94 -4.85 -0.37
N HIS A 315 27.79 -4.44 -1.31
CA HIS A 315 29.15 -4.97 -1.47
C HIS A 315 30.11 -4.60 -0.32
N LEU A 316 29.74 -3.67 0.55
CA LEU A 316 30.54 -3.22 1.69
C LEU A 316 30.36 -4.08 2.96
N ASP A 317 29.49 -5.10 2.89
CA ASP A 317 29.10 -5.93 4.04
C ASP A 317 28.72 -5.07 5.27
N ALA A 318 27.96 -4.01 5.01
CA ALA A 318 27.64 -3.02 6.03
C ALA A 318 26.55 -3.53 6.99
N SER A 319 26.73 -3.29 8.28
CA SER A 319 25.73 -3.59 9.31
C SER A 319 25.04 -2.33 9.81
N GLN A 320 23.74 -2.45 10.09
CA GLN A 320 22.98 -1.43 10.80
C GLN A 320 23.52 -1.28 12.22
N VAL A 321 23.69 -0.04 12.66
CA VAL A 321 23.88 0.27 14.07
C VAL A 321 22.51 0.18 14.75
N VAL A 322 22.39 -0.78 15.68
CA VAL A 322 21.16 -1.03 16.42
C VAL A 322 21.01 0.01 17.54
N PHE A 323 19.94 0.80 17.47
CA PHE A 323 19.54 1.77 18.49
C PHE A 323 18.39 1.23 19.38
N PRO A 324 18.06 1.88 20.52
CA PRO A 324 16.92 1.47 21.35
C PRO A 324 15.62 1.41 20.53
N ARG A 325 14.74 0.46 20.85
CA ARG A 325 13.47 0.28 20.12
C ARG A 325 12.69 1.60 19.99
N HIS A 326 12.17 1.86 18.80
CA HIS A 326 11.44 3.08 18.45
C HIS A 326 10.28 3.38 19.42
N LYS A 327 10.15 4.66 19.81
CA LYS A 327 9.04 5.17 20.62
C LYS A 327 8.37 6.36 19.94
N ARG A 328 7.22 6.08 19.29
CA ARG A 328 6.44 7.05 18.53
C ARG A 328 6.16 8.37 19.26
N ARG A 329 5.71 8.32 20.52
CA ARG A 329 5.41 9.54 21.29
C ARG A 329 6.63 10.43 21.51
N GLU A 330 7.82 9.86 21.68
CA GLU A 330 9.04 10.65 21.87
C GLU A 330 9.39 11.37 20.55
N TRP A 331 9.30 10.66 19.43
CA TRP A 331 9.54 11.21 18.09
C TRP A 331 8.53 12.31 17.69
N GLU A 332 7.25 12.14 18.04
CA GLU A 332 6.21 13.16 17.81
C GLU A 332 6.47 14.48 18.57
N MET A 333 7.31 14.45 19.61
CA MET A 333 7.72 15.64 20.38
C MET A 333 9.11 16.18 19.99
N GLY A 334 9.74 15.64 18.95
CA GLY A 334 11.11 16.02 18.55
C GLY A 334 12.23 15.39 19.39
N LEU A 335 11.92 14.41 20.26
CA LEU A 335 12.90 13.67 21.06
C LEU A 335 13.30 12.37 20.36
N TYR A 336 14.50 12.33 19.80
CA TYR A 336 14.98 11.26 18.92
C TYR A 336 15.98 10.32 19.58
N ARG A 337 15.82 9.98 20.87
CA ARG A 337 16.74 9.08 21.59
C ARG A 337 16.54 7.58 21.33
N THR A 338 15.61 7.21 20.45
CA THR A 338 15.36 5.82 20.04
C THR A 338 15.63 5.67 18.56
N GLY A 339 15.76 4.44 18.08
CA GLY A 339 15.89 4.12 16.67
C GLY A 339 14.72 4.64 15.83
N TYR A 340 14.99 4.77 14.54
CA TYR A 340 14.01 5.14 13.52
C TYR A 340 12.83 4.16 13.54
N PRO A 341 11.59 4.60 13.21
CA PRO A 341 10.47 3.69 13.08
C PRO A 341 10.77 2.59 12.05
N GLU A 342 10.46 1.34 12.39
CA GLU A 342 10.39 0.26 11.41
C GLU A 342 9.30 0.60 10.39
N ASN A 343 9.65 0.59 9.11
CA ASN A 343 8.72 0.94 8.06
C ASN A 343 8.18 -0.31 7.40
N ASN A 344 6.92 -0.61 7.68
CA ASN A 344 6.19 -1.59 6.88
C ASN A 344 6.08 -1.03 5.47
N ILE A 345 6.79 -1.66 4.55
CA ILE A 345 6.66 -1.39 3.13
C ILE A 345 5.38 -2.07 2.65
N VAL A 346 4.46 -1.29 2.09
CA VAL A 346 3.14 -1.80 1.71
C VAL A 346 2.85 -1.57 0.23
N LYS A 347 1.79 -2.22 -0.23
CA LYS A 347 1.14 -1.89 -1.50
C LYS A 347 -0.11 -1.08 -1.23
N LEU A 348 -0.35 -0.08 -2.05
CA LEU A 348 -1.58 0.68 -2.05
C LEU A 348 -2.35 0.42 -3.34
N ALA A 349 -3.68 0.37 -3.23
CA ALA A 349 -4.57 0.31 -4.37
C ALA A 349 -5.64 1.40 -4.28
N ALA A 350 -6.12 1.86 -5.44
CA ALA A 350 -7.29 2.71 -5.51
C ALA A 350 -8.50 2.00 -4.87
N GLY A 351 -9.32 2.72 -4.09
CA GLY A 351 -10.43 2.12 -3.32
C GLY A 351 -11.44 1.33 -4.16
N GLN A 352 -11.60 1.68 -5.43
CA GLN A 352 -12.50 1.01 -6.38
C GLN A 352 -11.86 -0.16 -7.15
N LEU A 353 -10.55 -0.41 -7.02
CA LEU A 353 -9.85 -1.45 -7.77
C LEU A 353 -10.42 -2.85 -7.48
N ALA A 354 -10.82 -3.11 -6.23
CA ALA A 354 -11.45 -4.36 -5.85
C ALA A 354 -12.74 -4.64 -6.65
N ALA A 355 -13.52 -3.62 -6.97
CA ALA A 355 -14.74 -3.76 -7.76
C ALA A 355 -14.45 -3.86 -9.28
N MET A 356 -13.45 -3.13 -9.78
CA MET A 356 -13.13 -3.08 -11.22
C MET A 356 -12.32 -4.29 -11.69
N ALA A 357 -11.41 -4.78 -10.86
CA ALA A 357 -10.53 -5.91 -11.16
C ALA A 357 -10.23 -6.74 -9.90
N PRO A 358 -11.22 -7.53 -9.42
CA PRO A 358 -11.07 -8.34 -8.20
C PRO A 358 -9.83 -9.26 -8.22
N ARG A 359 -9.54 -9.91 -9.36
CA ARG A 359 -8.33 -10.75 -9.52
C ARG A 359 -7.04 -9.96 -9.37
N VAL A 360 -6.98 -8.73 -9.88
CA VAL A 360 -5.77 -7.92 -9.72
C VAL A 360 -5.62 -7.52 -8.26
N TYR A 361 -6.71 -7.09 -7.63
CA TYR A 361 -6.71 -6.72 -6.21
C TYR A 361 -6.21 -7.87 -5.33
N GLN A 362 -6.77 -9.07 -5.48
CA GLN A 362 -6.39 -10.24 -4.71
C GLN A 362 -4.97 -10.74 -5.03
N PHE A 363 -4.55 -10.67 -6.31
CA PHE A 363 -3.18 -10.97 -6.69
C PHE A 363 -2.18 -10.07 -5.94
N LEU A 364 -2.46 -8.77 -5.88
CA LEU A 364 -1.62 -7.80 -5.18
C LEU A 364 -1.67 -7.98 -3.66
N GLU A 365 -2.82 -8.39 -3.10
CA GLU A 365 -2.92 -8.79 -1.68
C GLU A 365 -2.06 -10.02 -1.35
N ASN A 366 -1.96 -10.97 -2.28
CA ASN A 366 -1.15 -12.18 -2.11
C ASN A 366 0.34 -11.95 -2.39
N LEU A 367 0.68 -10.99 -3.26
CA LEU A 367 2.06 -10.70 -3.67
C LEU A 367 2.94 -10.43 -2.45
N ARG A 368 4.00 -11.21 -2.28
CA ARG A 368 5.01 -11.03 -1.23
C ARG A 368 6.39 -11.28 -1.82
N LEU A 369 7.28 -10.30 -1.74
CA LEU A 369 8.70 -10.42 -2.06
C LEU A 369 9.49 -10.42 -0.75
N ASP A 370 10.42 -11.36 -0.61
CA ASP A 370 11.34 -11.35 0.52
C ASP A 370 12.44 -10.31 0.31
N LEU A 371 13.09 -9.88 1.40
CA LEU A 371 14.16 -8.86 1.32
C LEU A 371 15.32 -9.34 0.44
N GLU A 372 15.64 -10.65 0.47
CA GLU A 372 16.70 -11.25 -0.33
C GLU A 372 16.38 -11.19 -1.84
N ASP A 373 15.13 -11.49 -2.22
CA ASP A 373 14.66 -11.35 -3.62
C ASP A 373 14.78 -9.89 -4.09
N MET A 374 14.33 -8.96 -3.25
CA MET A 374 14.39 -7.54 -3.52
C MET A 374 15.83 -7.06 -3.70
N GLN A 375 16.75 -7.48 -2.83
CA GLN A 375 18.17 -7.16 -2.92
C GLN A 375 18.83 -7.80 -4.14
N SER A 376 18.46 -9.04 -4.50
CA SER A 376 18.95 -9.71 -5.71
C SER A 376 18.54 -8.94 -6.97
N LEU A 377 17.27 -8.53 -7.06
CA LEU A 377 16.77 -7.69 -8.15
C LEU A 377 17.55 -6.38 -8.28
N LEU A 378 17.74 -5.69 -7.16
CA LEU A 378 18.48 -4.43 -7.12
C LEU A 378 19.96 -4.61 -7.51
N LEU A 379 20.57 -5.72 -7.12
CA LEU A 379 21.96 -6.04 -7.46
C LEU A 379 22.13 -6.31 -8.96
N GLU A 380 21.16 -6.93 -9.63
CA GLU A 380 21.18 -7.05 -11.10
C GLU A 380 21.13 -5.68 -11.77
N VAL A 381 20.30 -4.76 -11.26
CA VAL A 381 20.20 -3.39 -11.77
C VAL A 381 21.49 -2.60 -11.55
N GLU A 382 22.09 -2.68 -10.35
CA GLU A 382 23.40 -2.04 -10.07
C GLU A 382 24.52 -2.61 -10.94
N ARG A 383 24.42 -3.86 -11.40
CA ARG A 383 25.36 -4.47 -12.37
C ARG A 383 25.11 -4.02 -13.82
N GLY A 384 24.15 -3.14 -14.05
CA GLY A 384 23.85 -2.53 -15.35
C GLY A 384 22.69 -3.19 -16.12
N ALA A 385 21.95 -4.12 -15.52
CA ALA A 385 20.71 -4.60 -16.12
C ALA A 385 19.65 -3.49 -16.15
N THR A 386 18.83 -3.44 -17.20
CA THR A 386 17.64 -2.58 -17.16
C THR A 386 16.62 -3.16 -16.18
N LEU A 387 15.76 -2.30 -15.61
CA LEU A 387 14.71 -2.72 -14.68
C LEU A 387 13.86 -3.87 -15.25
N ARG A 388 13.47 -3.75 -16.53
CA ARG A 388 12.69 -4.77 -17.24
C ARG A 388 13.42 -6.10 -17.36
N VAL A 389 14.73 -6.07 -17.63
CA VAL A 389 15.54 -7.29 -17.74
C VAL A 389 15.68 -7.97 -16.38
N ALA A 390 16.01 -7.23 -15.33
CA ALA A 390 16.13 -7.78 -13.98
C ALA A 390 14.80 -8.37 -13.48
N ALA A 391 13.72 -7.60 -13.62
CA ALA A 391 12.38 -8.07 -13.29
C ALA A 391 11.97 -9.31 -14.09
N CYS A 392 12.28 -9.35 -15.39
CA CYS A 392 11.94 -10.49 -16.23
C CYS A 392 12.76 -11.75 -15.90
N SER A 393 14.06 -11.59 -15.62
CA SER A 393 14.94 -12.66 -15.15
C SER A 393 14.37 -13.30 -13.88
N TRP A 394 14.01 -12.47 -12.90
CA TRP A 394 13.42 -12.95 -11.65
C TRP A 394 12.08 -13.65 -11.88
N VAL A 395 11.18 -13.08 -12.68
CA VAL A 395 9.86 -13.70 -12.98
C VAL A 395 10.04 -15.06 -13.66
N ARG A 396 11.00 -15.22 -14.58
CA ARG A 396 11.25 -16.52 -15.22
C ARG A 396 11.80 -17.57 -14.25
N ASN A 397 12.63 -17.15 -13.31
CA ASN A 397 13.34 -18.06 -12.41
C ASN A 397 12.55 -18.42 -11.14
N ASN A 398 11.50 -17.65 -10.81
CA ASN A 398 10.75 -17.79 -9.56
C ASN A 398 9.26 -18.11 -9.79
N THR A 399 8.97 -18.92 -10.82
CA THR A 399 7.59 -19.36 -11.17
C THR A 399 6.86 -20.01 -10.00
N GLU A 400 7.55 -20.84 -9.23
CA GLU A 400 6.99 -21.51 -8.05
C GLU A 400 6.55 -20.52 -6.96
N ILE A 401 7.18 -19.34 -6.89
CA ILE A 401 6.83 -18.31 -5.91
C ILE A 401 5.60 -17.53 -6.40
N TRP A 402 5.69 -16.85 -7.55
CA TRP A 402 4.62 -15.92 -7.95
C TRP A 402 3.35 -16.60 -8.44
N THR A 403 3.40 -17.87 -8.83
CA THR A 403 2.17 -18.63 -9.14
C THR A 403 1.29 -18.82 -7.93
N THR A 404 1.84 -18.86 -6.71
CA THR A 404 1.06 -18.89 -5.47
C THR A 404 0.29 -17.59 -5.20
N TRP A 405 0.71 -16.48 -5.83
CA TRP A 405 0.01 -15.20 -5.70
C TRP A 405 -1.21 -15.11 -6.61
N ILE A 406 -1.26 -15.91 -7.69
CA ILE A 406 -2.37 -15.90 -8.64
C ILE A 406 -3.63 -16.35 -7.92
N PRO A 407 -4.70 -15.53 -7.91
CA PRO A 407 -5.97 -15.95 -7.37
C PRO A 407 -6.48 -17.15 -8.13
N VAL A 408 -6.90 -18.16 -7.39
CA VAL A 408 -7.61 -19.30 -7.98
C VAL A 408 -8.95 -18.77 -8.49
N ASP A 409 -9.22 -18.93 -9.79
CA ASP A 409 -10.42 -18.38 -10.46
C ASP A 409 -11.74 -18.82 -9.81
N THR A 410 -11.67 -19.90 -9.06
CA THR A 410 -12.78 -20.55 -8.38
C THR A 410 -12.76 -20.32 -6.86
N GLN A 411 -11.96 -19.38 -6.37
CA GLN A 411 -11.98 -18.92 -4.98
C GLN A 411 -12.88 -17.67 -4.86
N CYS A 412 -14.19 -17.89 -4.89
CA CYS A 412 -15.17 -16.81 -4.88
C CYS A 412 -15.18 -16.05 -3.56
N LEU A 413 -15.63 -14.80 -3.59
CA LEU A 413 -15.75 -13.95 -2.41
C LEU A 413 -17.16 -14.02 -1.79
N PRO A 414 -17.36 -13.56 -0.54
CA PRO A 414 -18.70 -13.42 0.03
C PRO A 414 -19.62 -12.60 -0.87
N GLY A 415 -20.77 -13.16 -1.21
CA GLY A 415 -21.73 -12.58 -2.16
C GLY A 415 -21.64 -13.18 -3.56
N GLU A 416 -20.52 -13.81 -3.90
CA GLU A 416 -20.36 -14.52 -5.17
C GLU A 416 -20.64 -16.03 -5.02
N GLY A 417 -20.74 -16.70 -6.16
CA GLY A 417 -20.73 -18.15 -6.23
C GLY A 417 -20.07 -18.66 -7.50
N LEU A 418 -19.51 -19.87 -7.40
CA LEU A 418 -18.90 -20.60 -8.51
C LEU A 418 -19.81 -20.59 -9.74
N GLN A 419 -19.22 -20.45 -10.93
CA GLN A 419 -19.93 -20.36 -12.20
C GLN A 419 -19.23 -21.16 -13.30
N ASP A 420 -20.01 -21.75 -14.20
CA ASP A 420 -19.50 -22.38 -15.43
C ASP A 420 -19.26 -21.36 -16.55
N SER A 421 -18.74 -21.82 -17.70
CA SER A 421 -18.46 -20.97 -18.86
C SER A 421 -19.71 -20.33 -19.50
N ASN A 422 -20.90 -20.83 -19.18
CA ASN A 422 -22.18 -20.34 -19.72
C ASN A 422 -22.85 -19.35 -18.78
N GLY A 423 -22.23 -19.06 -17.64
CA GLY A 423 -22.76 -18.12 -16.69
C GLY A 423 -23.73 -18.73 -15.67
N GLN A 424 -23.79 -20.05 -15.53
CA GLN A 424 -24.65 -20.75 -14.58
C GLN A 424 -23.92 -21.02 -13.27
N HIS A 425 -24.57 -20.74 -12.13
CA HIS A 425 -23.97 -21.02 -10.83
C HIS A 425 -23.87 -22.53 -10.54
N LEU A 426 -22.75 -22.92 -9.96
CA LEU A 426 -22.40 -24.30 -9.64
C LEU A 426 -22.42 -24.55 -8.13
N ALA A 427 -22.61 -25.81 -7.76
CA ALA A 427 -22.60 -26.24 -6.35
C ALA A 427 -21.21 -26.68 -5.86
N ASN A 428 -20.26 -26.88 -6.77
CA ASN A 428 -18.88 -27.29 -6.49
C ASN A 428 -17.94 -26.83 -7.61
N ARG A 429 -16.65 -27.04 -7.38
CA ARG A 429 -15.56 -26.52 -8.21
C ARG A 429 -15.26 -27.30 -9.49
N SER A 430 -15.82 -28.51 -9.65
CA SER A 430 -15.38 -29.46 -10.68
C SER A 430 -15.55 -28.96 -12.12
N ALA A 431 -16.48 -28.05 -12.37
CA ALA A 431 -16.72 -27.43 -13.68
C ALA A 431 -16.67 -25.90 -13.62
N ALA A 432 -16.17 -25.35 -12.52
CA ALA A 432 -16.15 -23.91 -12.32
C ALA A 432 -14.97 -23.29 -13.06
N VAL A 433 -15.27 -22.21 -13.79
CA VAL A 433 -14.26 -21.43 -14.53
C VAL A 433 -14.12 -20.01 -13.98
N GLY A 434 -14.93 -19.66 -12.98
CA GLY A 434 -14.97 -18.32 -12.40
C GLY A 434 -16.01 -18.18 -11.30
N CYS A 435 -16.21 -16.94 -10.88
CA CYS A 435 -17.15 -16.51 -9.85
C CYS A 435 -18.03 -15.38 -10.38
N SER A 436 -19.28 -15.32 -9.92
CA SER A 436 -20.16 -14.17 -10.14
C SER A 436 -21.12 -13.95 -8.99
N SER A 437 -21.65 -12.74 -8.86
CA SER A 437 -22.58 -12.38 -7.78
C SER A 437 -23.83 -13.26 -7.79
N CYS A 438 -24.24 -13.76 -6.63
CA CYS A 438 -25.47 -14.51 -6.49
C CYS A 438 -26.68 -13.65 -6.88
N ARG A 439 -27.51 -14.19 -7.76
CA ARG A 439 -28.73 -13.54 -8.25
C ARG A 439 -29.80 -13.43 -7.16
N PRO A 440 -30.75 -12.48 -7.25
CA PRO A 440 -31.93 -12.42 -6.38
C PRO A 440 -32.60 -13.79 -6.23
N GLY A 441 -33.07 -14.08 -5.03
CA GLY A 441 -33.55 -15.39 -4.61
C GLY A 441 -32.46 -16.33 -4.10
N ASN A 442 -31.17 -16.03 -4.31
CA ASN A 442 -30.06 -16.83 -3.79
C ASN A 442 -29.19 -16.03 -2.81
N PHE A 443 -28.56 -16.76 -1.89
CA PHE A 443 -27.51 -16.24 -1.03
C PHE A 443 -26.19 -16.99 -1.26
N SER A 444 -25.09 -16.28 -1.05
CA SER A 444 -23.74 -16.81 -1.11
C SER A 444 -23.41 -17.54 0.18
N ARG A 445 -22.99 -18.81 0.06
CA ARG A 445 -22.63 -19.68 1.17
C ARG A 445 -21.22 -20.21 0.97
N SER A 446 -20.40 -20.18 2.02
CA SER A 446 -19.07 -20.78 1.94
C SER A 446 -19.11 -22.31 1.93
N ILE A 447 -18.18 -22.89 1.16
CA ILE A 447 -17.87 -24.31 1.11
C ILE A 447 -16.35 -24.47 1.22
N LEU A 448 -15.92 -25.58 1.81
CA LEU A 448 -14.51 -25.95 1.92
C LEU A 448 -14.27 -27.19 1.06
N ASP A 449 -13.34 -27.10 0.12
CA ASP A 449 -12.90 -28.22 -0.71
C ASP A 449 -11.37 -28.41 -0.58
N ASN A 450 -10.80 -29.32 -1.38
CA ASN A 450 -9.36 -29.61 -1.33
C ASN A 450 -8.47 -28.44 -1.79
N GLU A 451 -9.06 -27.42 -2.43
CA GLU A 451 -8.40 -26.20 -2.91
C GLU A 451 -8.68 -24.99 -1.99
N GLY A 452 -9.30 -25.23 -0.83
CA GLY A 452 -9.58 -24.22 0.19
C GLY A 452 -11.03 -23.76 0.23
N GLU A 453 -11.26 -22.66 0.95
CA GLU A 453 -12.60 -22.07 1.08
C GLU A 453 -13.00 -21.32 -0.20
N THR A 454 -14.24 -21.48 -0.63
CA THR A 454 -14.88 -20.73 -1.73
C THR A 454 -16.37 -20.56 -1.44
N TYR A 455 -17.12 -19.90 -2.32
CA TYR A 455 -18.53 -19.63 -2.15
C TYR A 455 -19.36 -20.18 -3.30
N VAL A 456 -20.59 -20.59 -2.98
CA VAL A 456 -21.60 -21.04 -3.95
C VAL A 456 -22.92 -20.36 -3.68
N CYS A 457 -23.69 -20.12 -4.74
CA CYS A 457 -25.03 -19.58 -4.60
C CYS A 457 -26.02 -20.68 -4.24
N LYS A 458 -26.74 -20.49 -3.14
CA LYS A 458 -27.82 -21.38 -2.70
C LYS A 458 -29.15 -20.63 -2.73
N PRO A 459 -30.24 -21.30 -3.13
CA PRO A 459 -31.57 -20.71 -3.06
C PRO A 459 -31.93 -20.38 -1.61
N CYS A 460 -32.54 -19.22 -1.40
CA CYS A 460 -33.15 -18.88 -0.13
C CYS A 460 -34.17 -19.96 0.23
N PRO A 461 -34.11 -20.53 1.45
CA PRO A 461 -35.09 -21.52 1.87
C PRO A 461 -36.50 -20.93 1.90
N ALA A 462 -37.52 -21.79 1.79
CA ALA A 462 -38.91 -21.36 1.94
C ALA A 462 -39.12 -20.59 3.25
N GLY A 463 -39.98 -19.58 3.21
CA GLY A 463 -40.15 -18.60 4.29
C GLY A 463 -39.12 -17.48 4.27
N THR A 464 -38.10 -17.51 3.41
CA THR A 464 -37.11 -16.44 3.28
C THR A 464 -36.99 -15.97 1.83
N TYR A 465 -36.48 -14.75 1.64
CA TYR A 465 -36.29 -14.14 0.34
C TYR A 465 -35.03 -13.28 0.29
N GLU A 466 -34.61 -12.92 -0.92
CA GLU A 466 -33.59 -11.90 -1.14
C GLU A 466 -33.79 -11.22 -2.50
N ASN A 467 -33.87 -9.89 -2.52
CA ASN A 467 -34.19 -9.12 -3.73
C ASN A 467 -32.97 -8.46 -4.37
N ALA A 468 -31.80 -8.47 -3.73
CA ALA A 468 -30.57 -7.88 -4.23
C ALA A 468 -29.54 -8.93 -4.63
N PHE A 469 -28.60 -8.54 -5.50
CA PHE A 469 -27.45 -9.36 -5.85
C PHE A 469 -26.44 -9.40 -4.72
N GLY A 470 -25.62 -10.46 -4.69
CA GLY A 470 -24.38 -10.43 -3.91
C GLY A 470 -24.58 -10.63 -2.40
N LYS A 471 -25.71 -11.18 -1.98
CA LYS A 471 -26.08 -11.25 -0.56
C LYS A 471 -25.63 -12.56 0.07
N THR A 472 -25.24 -12.51 1.33
CA THR A 472 -24.72 -13.67 2.09
C THR A 472 -25.75 -14.26 3.04
N VAL A 473 -26.90 -13.61 3.20
CA VAL A 473 -27.98 -14.00 4.12
C VAL A 473 -29.32 -13.70 3.45
N CYS A 474 -30.28 -14.62 3.58
CA CYS A 474 -31.67 -14.38 3.17
C CYS A 474 -32.48 -13.75 4.31
N VAL A 475 -33.42 -12.87 3.95
CA VAL A 475 -34.30 -12.19 4.89
C VAL A 475 -35.56 -13.04 5.09
N SER A 476 -36.03 -13.17 6.33
CA SER A 476 -37.31 -13.87 6.60
C SER A 476 -38.49 -13.06 6.07
N CYS A 477 -39.52 -13.73 5.55
CA CYS A 477 -40.77 -13.05 5.21
C CYS A 477 -41.36 -12.38 6.44
N ASP A 478 -41.73 -11.11 6.32
CA ASP A 478 -42.41 -10.39 7.39
C ASP A 478 -43.82 -10.96 7.64
N VAL A 479 -44.37 -10.69 8.83
CA VAL A 479 -45.77 -11.01 9.13
C VAL A 479 -46.71 -10.44 8.07
N GLY A 480 -47.78 -11.17 7.76
CA GLY A 480 -48.67 -10.88 6.64
C GLY A 480 -48.16 -11.37 5.29
N THR A 481 -46.92 -11.87 5.20
CA THR A 481 -46.36 -12.42 3.97
C THR A 481 -45.80 -13.83 4.18
N PHE A 482 -45.66 -14.57 3.09
CA PHE A 482 -45.10 -15.92 3.08
C PHE A 482 -44.40 -16.21 1.76
N THR A 483 -43.58 -17.25 1.74
CA THR A 483 -43.19 -17.92 0.49
C THR A 483 -43.02 -19.42 0.72
N ASN A 484 -43.65 -20.22 -0.13
CA ASN A 484 -43.51 -21.67 -0.11
C ASN A 484 -42.39 -22.18 -1.04
N ALA A 485 -41.84 -21.31 -1.89
CA ALA A 485 -40.82 -21.66 -2.85
C ALA A 485 -39.42 -21.38 -2.29
N ALA A 486 -38.48 -22.29 -2.55
CA ALA A 486 -37.07 -21.96 -2.40
C ALA A 486 -36.63 -21.07 -3.57
N GLY A 487 -35.70 -20.14 -3.33
CA GLY A 487 -35.21 -19.26 -4.38
C GLY A 487 -36.05 -18.01 -4.61
N SER A 488 -36.93 -17.64 -3.67
CA SER A 488 -37.83 -16.50 -3.83
C SER A 488 -37.10 -15.16 -3.73
N ALA A 489 -37.31 -14.28 -4.71
CA ALA A 489 -36.81 -12.91 -4.66
C ALA A 489 -37.68 -11.97 -3.81
N HIS A 490 -38.94 -12.37 -3.54
CA HIS A 490 -39.91 -11.61 -2.76
C HIS A 490 -40.84 -12.57 -2.00
N CYS A 491 -41.38 -12.11 -0.88
CA CYS A 491 -42.50 -12.76 -0.20
C CYS A 491 -43.83 -12.28 -0.78
N VAL A 492 -44.81 -13.18 -0.80
CA VAL A 492 -46.17 -12.91 -1.29
C VAL A 492 -47.07 -12.61 -0.09
N ARG A 493 -48.03 -11.69 -0.23
CA ARG A 493 -49.02 -11.43 0.82
C ARG A 493 -49.96 -12.62 1.00
N CYS A 494 -50.47 -12.82 2.22
CA CYS A 494 -51.56 -13.75 2.43
C CYS A 494 -52.82 -13.27 1.73
N ASP A 495 -53.44 -14.15 0.94
CA ASP A 495 -54.75 -13.88 0.33
C ASP A 495 -55.84 -13.68 1.39
N LEU A 496 -56.95 -13.06 0.99
CA LEU A 496 -58.15 -12.88 1.82
C LEU A 496 -58.57 -14.17 2.56
N GLY A 497 -58.97 -13.99 3.82
CA GLY A 497 -59.35 -15.09 4.70
C GLY A 497 -58.16 -15.87 5.25
N ARG A 498 -56.91 -15.40 5.02
CA ARG A 498 -55.69 -16.00 5.56
C ARG A 498 -54.76 -14.95 6.16
N PHE A 499 -53.99 -15.38 7.16
CA PHE A 499 -53.03 -14.52 7.86
C PHE A 499 -51.68 -15.22 8.08
N ALA A 500 -50.62 -14.43 8.26
CA ALA A 500 -49.31 -14.90 8.66
C ALA A 500 -48.86 -14.11 9.89
N ASN A 501 -48.81 -14.76 11.05
CA ASN A 501 -48.53 -14.13 12.33
C ASN A 501 -47.12 -14.32 12.86
N VAL A 502 -46.28 -15.03 12.11
CA VAL A 502 -44.88 -15.28 12.48
C VAL A 502 -44.00 -14.91 11.28
N SER A 503 -42.83 -14.36 11.53
CA SER A 503 -41.83 -14.13 10.48
C SER A 503 -41.35 -15.48 9.92
N GLY A 504 -41.14 -15.55 8.62
CA GLY A 504 -40.59 -16.75 8.00
C GLY A 504 -41.61 -17.83 7.67
N MET A 505 -42.90 -17.50 7.60
CA MET A 505 -43.93 -18.48 7.28
C MET A 505 -43.82 -18.98 5.82
N THR A 506 -44.02 -20.29 5.66
CA THR A 506 -44.05 -20.95 4.35
C THR A 506 -45.46 -21.11 3.79
N GLN A 507 -46.48 -20.80 4.59
CA GLN A 507 -47.89 -20.85 4.23
C GLN A 507 -48.70 -19.97 5.20
N CYS A 508 -49.73 -19.29 4.71
CA CYS A 508 -50.66 -18.55 5.56
C CYS A 508 -51.68 -19.46 6.24
N HIS A 509 -51.97 -19.17 7.50
CA HIS A 509 -53.04 -19.80 8.26
C HIS A 509 -54.40 -19.31 7.78
N ALA A 510 -55.38 -20.21 7.72
CA ALA A 510 -56.76 -19.84 7.39
C ALA A 510 -57.45 -19.24 8.64
N CYS A 511 -58.29 -18.23 8.42
CA CYS A 511 -59.15 -17.65 9.45
C CYS A 511 -60.26 -18.62 9.90
N GLY A 512 -60.69 -19.52 9.01
CA GLY A 512 -61.78 -20.46 9.30
C GLY A 512 -62.24 -21.20 8.04
N THR A 513 -63.51 -21.59 8.03
CA THR A 513 -64.20 -22.18 6.86
C THR A 513 -64.65 -21.08 5.88
N GLU A 514 -65.39 -21.44 4.83
CA GLU A 514 -65.78 -20.58 3.69
C GLU A 514 -66.52 -19.26 4.06
N HIS A 515 -66.92 -19.06 5.31
CA HIS A 515 -67.61 -17.85 5.80
C HIS A 515 -66.67 -16.87 6.52
N TRP A 516 -65.35 -17.08 6.51
CA TRP A 516 -64.37 -16.20 7.16
C TRP A 516 -63.52 -15.46 6.14
N THR A 517 -63.38 -14.15 6.32
CA THR A 517 -62.46 -13.28 5.56
C THR A 517 -61.47 -12.60 6.51
N THR A 518 -60.50 -11.89 5.95
CA THR A 518 -59.63 -10.97 6.69
C THR A 518 -60.09 -9.54 6.47
N SER A 519 -60.46 -8.84 7.52
CA SER A 519 -60.92 -7.45 7.41
C SER A 519 -60.47 -6.58 8.58
N GLN A 520 -60.50 -5.27 8.35
CA GLN A 520 -60.24 -4.24 9.36
C GLN A 520 -61.39 -3.24 9.39
N HIS A 521 -61.83 -2.90 10.60
CA HIS A 521 -62.83 -1.87 10.82
C HIS A 521 -62.19 -0.49 10.72
N ILE A 522 -62.66 0.34 9.79
CA ILE A 522 -62.21 1.72 9.63
C ILE A 522 -63.36 2.64 10.02
N VAL A 523 -63.11 3.48 11.04
CA VAL A 523 -64.02 4.52 11.51
C VAL A 523 -63.33 5.87 11.38
N ASN A 524 -63.81 6.70 10.45
CA ASN A 524 -63.48 8.12 10.31
C ASN A 524 -64.79 8.93 10.28
N ASP A 525 -64.71 10.26 10.41
CA ASP A 525 -65.88 11.16 10.54
C ASP A 525 -66.96 10.97 9.45
N ASP A 526 -66.61 10.42 8.27
CA ASP A 526 -67.52 10.15 7.14
C ASP A 526 -67.61 8.67 6.69
N VAL A 527 -66.87 7.73 7.31
CA VAL A 527 -66.81 6.32 6.86
C VAL A 527 -66.75 5.37 8.05
N ASP A 528 -67.77 4.53 8.20
CA ASP A 528 -67.83 3.38 9.11
C ASP A 528 -68.08 2.11 8.27
N ARG A 529 -67.02 1.36 7.96
CA ARG A 529 -67.13 0.12 7.18
C ARG A 529 -66.00 -0.86 7.47
N TRP A 530 -66.27 -2.13 7.18
CA TRP A 530 -65.25 -3.17 7.12
C TRP A 530 -64.59 -3.17 5.74
N LEU A 531 -63.26 -3.23 5.73
CA LEU A 531 -62.47 -3.35 4.51
C LEU A 531 -61.71 -4.66 4.55
N GLU A 532 -61.79 -5.42 3.46
CA GLU A 532 -61.01 -6.64 3.31
C GLU A 532 -59.51 -6.30 3.20
N VAL A 533 -58.68 -7.07 3.90
CA VAL A 533 -57.23 -6.82 4.03
C VAL A 533 -56.48 -8.04 3.57
N ASP A 534 -55.72 -7.90 2.47
CA ASP A 534 -54.67 -8.82 2.10
C ASP A 534 -53.44 -8.63 2.99
N GLY A 535 -52.73 -9.71 3.26
CA GLY A 535 -51.53 -9.70 4.08
C GLY A 535 -51.80 -9.47 5.56
N ALA A 536 -52.90 -10.03 6.08
CA ALA A 536 -53.23 -9.96 7.49
C ALA A 536 -52.12 -10.54 8.38
N THR A 537 -51.72 -9.78 9.41
CA THR A 537 -50.57 -10.11 10.27
C THR A 537 -50.93 -10.93 11.50
N SER A 538 -52.22 -11.17 11.76
CA SER A 538 -52.65 -12.02 12.88
C SER A 538 -54.10 -12.49 12.73
N ALA A 539 -54.51 -13.43 13.59
CA ALA A 539 -55.90 -13.88 13.68
C ALA A 539 -56.89 -12.77 14.09
N SER A 540 -56.41 -11.63 14.63
CA SER A 540 -57.29 -10.51 14.99
C SER A 540 -57.99 -9.85 13.79
N PHE A 541 -57.46 -10.06 12.59
CA PHE A 541 -58.06 -9.60 11.34
C PHE A 541 -59.15 -10.56 10.84
N CYS A 542 -59.30 -11.74 11.44
CA CYS A 542 -60.28 -12.72 11.01
C CYS A 542 -61.68 -12.30 11.46
N SER A 543 -62.58 -12.13 10.48
CA SER A 543 -63.97 -11.75 10.69
C SER A 543 -64.89 -12.69 9.92
N CYS A 544 -66.03 -13.05 10.52
CA CYS A 544 -67.08 -13.77 9.80
C CYS A 544 -67.74 -12.82 8.79
N VAL A 545 -67.86 -13.26 7.54
CA VAL A 545 -68.68 -12.60 6.52
C VAL A 545 -70.13 -12.98 6.80
N GLU A 546 -70.82 -12.22 7.65
CA GLU A 546 -72.29 -12.32 7.75
C GLU A 546 -72.91 -11.54 6.59
N GLY A 547 -73.78 -12.23 5.84
CA GLY A 547 -74.51 -11.70 4.70
C GLY A 547 -75.57 -10.69 5.07
#